data_AF-A0A231PLP9-F1
#
_entry.id   AF-A0A231PLP9-F1
#
_cell.length_a   1.000
_cell.length_b   1.000
_cell.length_c   1.000
_cell.angle_alpha   90.00
_cell.angle_beta   90.00
_cell.angle_gamma   90.00
#
_symmetry.space_group_name_H-M   'P 1'
#
loop_
_entity.id
_entity.type
_entity.pdbx_description
1 polymer ?
#
loop_
_entity_poly.entity_id
_entity_poly.type
_entity_poly.pdbx_seq_one_letter_code
_entity_poly.pdbx_strand_id
1 'polypeptide(L)'
;MSRLLDFDETTVSPSYRIFGLVDTSIDTYAPHADRSQWLLSAPGMVYLQVPPQVIRASVRLESWSTVPPPSDVEWSGTEEVEVELPGGDLALETIDGGQKETPLILPSAGLYRMRWQWIFNPAGGPFTSPLAGTGEPLPAPLRHEEKLNGADQYCLVQIWRVAAGEDIEEE
;
A
#
# COMPACT_ATOMS: atom_id res chain seq x y z
N MET A 1 -22.16 -3.08 8.77
CA MET A 1 -21.27 -2.10 9.43
C MET A 1 -19.86 -2.60 9.26
N SER A 2 -18.96 -1.74 8.78
CA SER A 2 -17.56 -2.08 8.62
C SER A 2 -16.85 -2.10 9.96
N ARG A 3 -15.97 -3.09 10.18
CA ARG A 3 -15.24 -3.30 11.42
C ARG A 3 -13.79 -3.68 11.11
N LEU A 4 -12.85 -3.04 11.81
CA LEU A 4 -11.45 -3.43 11.82
C LEU A 4 -11.32 -4.81 12.50
N LEU A 5 -10.76 -5.76 11.77
CA LEU A 5 -10.52 -7.13 12.23
C LEU A 5 -9.15 -7.23 12.91
N ASP A 6 -8.13 -6.67 12.26
CA ASP A 6 -6.75 -6.74 12.72
C ASP A 6 -5.92 -5.59 12.13
N PHE A 7 -4.80 -5.25 12.76
CA PHE A 7 -3.87 -4.27 12.22
C PHE A 7 -2.42 -4.56 12.63
N ASP A 8 -1.50 -4.15 11.78
CA ASP A 8 -0.06 -4.15 12.06
C ASP A 8 0.56 -2.81 11.67
N GLU A 9 1.60 -2.40 12.38
CA GLU A 9 2.37 -1.21 12.02
C GLU A 9 3.86 -1.53 12.03
N THR A 10 4.51 -1.19 10.93
CA THR A 10 5.90 -1.53 10.71
C THR A 10 6.63 -0.44 9.94
N THR A 11 7.93 -0.59 9.80
CA THR A 11 8.76 0.33 9.02
C THR A 11 9.51 -0.45 7.97
N VAL A 12 9.58 0.12 6.77
CA VAL A 12 10.27 -0.45 5.61
C VAL A 12 11.22 0.58 5.00
N SER A 13 12.29 0.08 4.39
CA SER A 13 13.20 0.89 3.58
C SER A 13 13.02 0.47 2.11
N PRO A 14 12.27 1.23 1.31
CA PRO A 14 11.99 0.87 -0.07
C PRO A 14 13.29 0.63 -0.86
N SER A 15 13.28 -0.37 -1.75
CA SER A 15 14.44 -0.74 -2.58
C SER A 15 14.07 -0.54 -4.04
N TYR A 16 14.98 0.06 -4.83
CA TYR A 16 14.69 0.47 -6.21
C TYR A 16 13.39 1.28 -6.36
N ARG A 17 13.06 2.09 -5.35
CA ARG A 17 11.87 2.95 -5.30
C ARG A 17 10.54 2.19 -5.24
N ILE A 18 10.55 0.95 -4.77
CA ILE A 18 9.33 0.18 -4.53
C ILE A 18 9.38 -0.57 -3.20
N PHE A 19 8.21 -0.82 -2.64
CA PHE A 19 7.96 -1.83 -1.62
C PHE A 19 6.54 -2.34 -1.80
N GLY A 20 6.22 -3.54 -1.32
CA GLY A 20 4.90 -4.12 -1.57
C GLY A 20 4.43 -5.10 -0.52
N LEU A 21 3.19 -5.53 -0.68
CA LEU A 21 2.60 -6.67 0.02
C LEU A 21 2.53 -7.85 -0.94
N VAL A 22 2.99 -9.00 -0.48
CA VAL A 22 2.96 -10.26 -1.22
C VAL A 22 2.30 -11.34 -0.39
N ASP A 23 1.58 -12.25 -1.05
CA ASP A 23 1.09 -13.48 -0.45
C ASP A 23 2.26 -14.46 -0.31
N THR A 24 2.46 -15.02 0.89
CA THR A 24 3.62 -15.90 1.15
C THR A 24 3.53 -17.25 0.45
N SER A 25 2.36 -17.60 -0.11
CA SER A 25 2.15 -18.84 -0.86
C SER A 25 2.61 -18.76 -2.31
N ILE A 26 2.95 -17.57 -2.83
CA ILE A 26 3.44 -17.41 -4.20
C ILE A 26 4.98 -17.31 -4.25
N ASP A 27 5.58 -17.87 -5.29
CA ASP A 27 6.98 -17.57 -5.61
C ASP A 27 7.07 -16.13 -6.12
N THR A 28 7.92 -15.30 -5.49
CA THR A 28 8.05 -13.88 -5.83
C THR A 28 8.38 -13.70 -7.31
N TYR A 29 7.46 -13.09 -8.05
CA TYR A 29 7.71 -12.56 -9.39
C TYR A 29 8.14 -11.09 -9.28
N ALA A 30 9.16 -10.70 -10.03
CA ALA A 30 9.45 -9.29 -10.23
C ALA A 30 8.28 -8.67 -11.03
N PRO A 31 7.54 -7.69 -10.49
CA PRO A 31 6.43 -7.08 -11.20
C PRO A 31 6.94 -6.45 -12.50
N HIS A 32 6.15 -6.54 -13.56
CA HIS A 32 6.43 -5.79 -14.78
C HIS A 32 6.37 -4.29 -14.45
N ALA A 33 7.43 -3.56 -14.79
CA ALA A 33 7.59 -2.17 -14.38
C ALA A 33 6.73 -1.22 -15.21
N ASP A 34 5.40 -1.28 -15.04
CA ASP A 34 4.52 -0.23 -15.55
C ASP A 34 4.67 1.04 -14.70
N ARG A 35 5.58 1.92 -15.13
CA ARG A 35 5.87 3.17 -14.41
C ARG A 35 4.83 4.27 -14.63
N SER A 36 3.65 3.94 -15.18
CA SER A 36 2.57 4.91 -15.36
C SER A 36 1.59 4.95 -14.17
N GLN A 37 1.63 3.93 -13.30
CA GLN A 37 0.72 3.81 -12.15
C GLN A 37 1.47 3.81 -10.83
N TRP A 38 0.85 4.34 -9.77
CA TRP A 38 1.46 4.31 -8.43
C TRP A 38 1.53 2.90 -7.86
N LEU A 39 0.47 2.11 -8.07
CA LEU A 39 0.41 0.71 -7.69
C LEU A 39 0.74 -0.21 -8.86
N LEU A 40 1.57 -1.21 -8.59
CA LEU A 40 1.83 -2.34 -9.49
C LEU A 40 1.18 -3.58 -8.87
N SER A 41 0.19 -4.17 -9.53
CA SER A 41 -0.46 -5.37 -9.03
C SER A 41 -0.33 -6.55 -9.98
N ALA A 42 -0.28 -7.74 -9.39
CA ALA A 42 -0.45 -9.02 -10.05
C ALA A 42 -1.08 -10.00 -9.03
N PRO A 43 -1.56 -11.18 -9.44
CA PRO A 43 -2.05 -12.17 -8.49
C PRO A 43 -1.02 -12.44 -7.37
N GLY A 44 -1.47 -12.30 -6.13
CA GLY A 44 -0.65 -12.45 -4.93
C GLY A 44 0.27 -11.28 -4.59
N MET A 45 0.25 -10.16 -5.31
CA MET A 45 1.18 -9.05 -5.03
C MET A 45 0.65 -7.66 -5.37
N VAL A 46 0.99 -6.67 -4.54
CA VAL A 46 0.77 -5.25 -4.79
C VAL A 46 1.99 -4.46 -4.31
N TYR A 47 2.63 -3.70 -5.20
CA TYR A 47 3.74 -2.80 -4.87
C TYR A 47 3.33 -1.35 -5.03
N LEU A 48 3.82 -0.51 -4.13
CA LEU A 48 3.76 0.94 -4.23
C LEU A 48 5.08 1.47 -4.78
N GLN A 49 5.00 2.26 -5.86
CA GLN A 49 6.10 3.09 -6.33
C GLN A 49 6.23 4.33 -5.45
N VAL A 50 7.44 4.61 -4.96
CA VAL A 50 7.70 5.74 -4.06
C VAL A 50 8.63 6.77 -4.69
N PRO A 51 8.50 8.07 -4.35
CA PRO A 51 9.46 9.08 -4.75
C PRO A 51 10.91 8.73 -4.36
N PRO A 52 11.91 9.21 -5.12
CA PRO A 52 13.32 8.96 -4.81
C PRO A 52 13.78 9.52 -3.46
N GLN A 53 13.05 10.47 -2.89
CA GLN A 53 13.32 11.06 -1.59
C GLN A 53 12.89 10.16 -0.41
N VAL A 54 12.08 9.12 -0.67
CA VAL A 54 11.61 8.21 0.38
C VAL A 54 12.66 7.14 0.65
N ILE A 55 13.35 7.26 1.79
CA ILE A 55 14.33 6.28 2.27
C ILE A 55 13.68 5.32 3.27
N ARG A 56 12.75 5.83 4.07
CA ARG A 56 12.02 5.09 5.09
C ARG A 56 10.52 5.39 4.99
N ALA A 57 9.72 4.34 4.95
CA ALA A 57 8.27 4.43 5.02
C ALA A 57 7.75 3.73 6.29
N SER A 58 6.92 4.44 7.06
CA SER A 58 6.08 3.85 8.09
C SER A 58 4.84 3.28 7.40
N VAL A 59 4.53 2.01 7.63
CA VAL A 59 3.44 1.30 6.96
C VAL A 59 2.51 0.74 8.02
N ARG A 60 1.24 1.13 7.94
CA ARG A 60 0.16 0.56 8.74
C ARG A 60 -0.73 -0.28 7.84
N LEU A 61 -0.90 -1.53 8.21
CA LEU A 61 -1.76 -2.49 7.53
C LEU A 61 -3.03 -2.69 8.35
N GLU A 62 -4.19 -2.69 7.71
CA GLU A 62 -5.48 -2.89 8.36
C GLU A 62 -6.32 -3.91 7.59
N SER A 63 -6.76 -4.96 8.28
CA SER A 63 -7.72 -5.94 7.76
C SER A 63 -9.12 -5.54 8.21
N TRP A 64 -10.04 -5.39 7.27
CA TRP A 64 -11.41 -4.95 7.53
C TRP A 64 -12.43 -6.00 7.09
N SER A 65 -13.57 -6.05 7.80
CA SER A 65 -14.65 -6.98 7.50
C SER A 65 -15.34 -6.70 6.16
N THR A 66 -15.38 -5.42 5.76
CA THR A 66 -15.99 -4.88 4.53
C THR A 66 -15.26 -3.59 4.16
N VAL A 67 -15.73 -2.85 3.16
CA VAL A 67 -15.17 -1.54 2.80
C VAL A 67 -14.93 -0.65 4.05
N PRO A 68 -13.70 -0.15 4.27
CA PRO A 68 -13.39 0.76 5.37
C PRO A 68 -14.16 2.08 5.23
N PRO A 69 -14.51 2.75 6.35
CA PRO A 69 -15.10 4.08 6.28
C PRO A 69 -14.14 5.06 5.59
N PRO A 70 -14.67 6.08 4.90
CA PRO A 70 -13.84 7.14 4.33
C PRO A 70 -13.06 7.85 5.45
N SER A 71 -11.86 8.31 5.11
CA SER A 71 -11.01 9.06 6.04
C SER A 71 -11.16 10.55 5.79
N ASP A 72 -11.35 11.35 6.86
CA ASP A 72 -11.29 12.81 6.80
C ASP A 72 -9.85 13.37 6.73
N VAL A 73 -8.86 12.48 6.59
CA VAL A 73 -7.44 12.83 6.46
C VAL A 73 -7.15 13.32 5.04
N GLU A 74 -6.38 14.40 4.94
CA GLU A 74 -5.85 14.88 3.66
C GLU A 74 -4.61 14.05 3.29
N TRP A 75 -4.74 13.21 2.28
CA TRP A 75 -3.68 12.32 1.80
C TRP A 75 -2.91 12.97 0.64
N SER A 76 -1.60 12.71 0.53
CA SER A 76 -0.80 13.08 -0.63
C SER A 76 -1.19 12.28 -1.88
N GLY A 77 -1.66 11.05 -1.68
CA GLY A 77 -2.19 10.21 -2.73
C GLY A 77 -3.03 9.07 -2.16
N THR A 78 -3.93 8.55 -2.98
CA THR A 78 -4.76 7.39 -2.67
C THR A 78 -5.00 6.61 -3.95
N GLU A 79 -4.78 5.31 -3.91
CA GLU A 79 -5.05 4.39 -5.01
C GLU A 79 -5.73 3.15 -4.46
N GLU A 80 -6.59 2.55 -5.27
CA GLU A 80 -7.25 1.28 -4.96
C GLU A 80 -6.90 0.24 -6.01
N VAL A 81 -6.77 -1.00 -5.56
CA VAL A 81 -6.50 -2.12 -6.46
C VAL A 81 -7.18 -3.39 -5.95
N GLU A 82 -7.62 -4.22 -6.89
CA GLU A 82 -8.13 -5.56 -6.59
C GLU A 82 -7.03 -6.59 -6.86
N VAL A 83 -6.89 -7.54 -5.94
CA VAL A 83 -5.84 -8.56 -5.97
C VAL A 83 -6.36 -9.88 -5.43
N GLU A 84 -6.06 -10.95 -6.15
CA GLU A 84 -6.30 -12.32 -5.67
C GLU A 84 -5.17 -12.74 -4.73
N LEU A 85 -5.50 -13.17 -3.51
CA LEU A 85 -4.56 -13.65 -2.50
C LEU A 85 -4.83 -15.14 -2.24
N PRO A 86 -4.03 -16.04 -2.85
CA PRO A 86 -4.31 -17.49 -2.83
C PRO A 86 -4.01 -18.18 -1.49
N GLY A 87 -3.11 -17.64 -0.67
CA GLY A 87 -2.77 -18.17 0.65
C GLY A 87 -3.50 -17.41 1.77
N GLY A 88 -3.58 -16.08 1.65
CA GLY A 88 -4.16 -15.21 2.67
C GLY A 88 -3.17 -14.80 3.78
N ASP A 89 -1.94 -15.31 3.73
CA ASP A 89 -0.84 -14.90 4.59
C ASP A 89 0.00 -13.85 3.87
N LEU A 90 0.20 -12.69 4.49
CA LEU A 90 0.87 -11.55 3.87
C LEU A 90 2.27 -11.31 4.43
N ALA A 91 3.18 -10.93 3.54
CA ALA A 91 4.48 -10.40 3.87
C ALA A 91 4.70 -9.04 3.20
N LEU A 92 5.45 -8.17 3.87
CA LEU A 92 5.96 -6.94 3.28
C LEU A 92 7.27 -7.26 2.56
N GLU A 93 7.40 -6.88 1.30
CA GLU A 93 8.58 -7.19 0.49
C GLU A 93 9.29 -5.92 0.01
N THR A 94 10.62 -5.97 0.05
CA THR A 94 11.49 -5.08 -0.72
C THR A 94 12.50 -5.90 -1.53
N ILE A 95 12.93 -5.37 -2.68
CA ILE A 95 13.83 -6.10 -3.59
C ILE A 95 15.14 -6.52 -2.89
N ASP A 96 15.76 -5.64 -2.10
CA ASP A 96 17.04 -5.95 -1.43
C ASP A 96 16.85 -6.56 -0.04
N GLY A 97 15.72 -6.29 0.62
CA GLY A 97 15.43 -6.74 1.99
C GLY A 97 14.69 -8.08 2.06
N GLY A 98 14.16 -8.56 0.94
CA GLY A 98 13.34 -9.77 0.87
C GLY A 98 11.98 -9.59 1.54
N GLN A 99 11.37 -10.72 1.88
CA GLN A 99 10.07 -10.77 2.55
C GLN A 99 10.24 -10.66 4.06
N LYS A 100 9.44 -9.79 4.66
CA LYS A 100 9.23 -9.67 6.10
C LYS A 100 7.79 -10.04 6.39
N GLU A 101 7.58 -11.20 7.02
CA GLU A 101 6.25 -11.67 7.41
C GLU A 101 5.53 -10.60 8.23
N THR A 102 4.27 -10.36 7.89
CA THR A 102 3.40 -9.45 8.64
C THR A 102 2.51 -10.29 9.56
N PRO A 103 2.31 -9.90 10.83
CA PRO A 103 1.41 -10.62 11.72
C PRO A 103 -0.07 -10.46 11.34
N LEU A 104 -0.40 -9.72 10.28
CA LEU A 104 -1.75 -9.47 9.83
C LEU A 104 -2.36 -10.72 9.20
N ILE A 105 -3.40 -11.27 9.84
CA ILE A 105 -4.09 -12.47 9.36
C ILE A 105 -5.33 -12.07 8.56
N LEU A 106 -5.40 -12.49 7.29
CA LEU A 106 -6.62 -12.36 6.50
C LEU A 106 -7.61 -13.49 6.82
N PRO A 107 -8.94 -13.24 6.72
CA PRO A 107 -9.92 -14.24 7.12
C PRO A 107 -9.94 -15.51 6.25
N SER A 108 -9.46 -15.46 5.00
CA SER A 108 -9.28 -16.64 4.11
C SER A 108 -8.67 -16.24 2.77
N ALA A 109 -8.14 -17.18 2.01
CA ALA A 109 -7.78 -16.95 0.61
C ALA A 109 -8.96 -16.41 -0.24
N GLY A 110 -8.66 -15.62 -1.28
CA GLY A 110 -9.65 -15.13 -2.25
C GLY A 110 -9.34 -13.75 -2.82
N LEU A 111 -10.36 -13.12 -3.39
CA LEU A 111 -10.27 -11.77 -3.97
C LEU A 111 -10.42 -10.69 -2.90
N TYR A 112 -9.47 -9.77 -2.88
CA TYR A 112 -9.43 -8.64 -1.96
C TYR A 112 -9.31 -7.34 -2.73
N ARG A 113 -9.84 -6.28 -2.13
CA ARG A 113 -9.58 -4.90 -2.55
C ARG A 113 -8.72 -4.24 -1.50
N MET A 114 -7.74 -3.49 -1.96
CA MET A 114 -6.78 -2.77 -1.14
C MET A 114 -6.84 -1.30 -1.47
N ARG A 115 -6.96 -0.46 -0.44
CA ARG A 115 -6.79 0.99 -0.53
C ARG A 115 -5.43 1.35 0.05
N TRP A 116 -4.58 1.93 -0.78
CA TRP A 116 -3.29 2.46 -0.40
C TRP A 116 -3.38 3.97 -0.32
N GLN A 117 -3.06 4.53 0.83
CA GLN A 117 -3.08 5.97 1.06
C GLN A 117 -1.75 6.37 1.66
N TRP A 118 -1.18 7.48 1.19
CA TRP A 118 0.11 7.92 1.70
C TRP A 118 0.17 9.42 1.91
N ILE A 119 1.05 9.82 2.83
CA ILE A 119 1.45 11.18 3.09
C ILE A 119 2.97 11.25 3.10
N PHE A 120 3.52 12.37 2.64
CA PHE A 120 4.95 12.63 2.70
C PHE A 120 5.31 13.56 3.85
N ASN A 121 6.47 13.33 4.46
CA ASN A 121 7.01 14.19 5.49
C ASN A 121 7.53 15.50 4.88
N PRO A 122 6.90 16.65 5.14
CA PRO A 122 7.30 17.92 4.53
C PRO A 122 8.76 18.32 4.88
N ALA A 123 9.32 17.81 5.99
CA ALA A 123 10.71 18.04 6.35
C ALA A 123 11.71 17.33 5.42
N GLY A 124 11.29 16.30 4.69
CA GLY A 124 12.10 15.56 3.71
C GLY A 124 12.35 16.33 2.40
N GLY A 125 11.75 17.51 2.24
CA GLY A 125 11.91 18.35 1.05
C GLY A 125 10.83 18.08 -0.01
N PRO A 126 10.98 18.65 -1.23
CA PRO A 126 10.01 18.43 -2.30
C PRO A 126 10.10 16.98 -2.80
N PHE A 127 9.00 16.25 -2.67
CA PHE A 127 8.86 14.91 -3.24
C PHE A 127 8.46 15.06 -4.71
N THR A 128 9.08 14.27 -5.58
CA THR A 128 8.77 14.25 -7.01
C THR A 128 8.05 12.96 -7.36
N SER A 129 7.05 13.05 -8.25
CA SER A 129 6.33 11.86 -8.72
C SER A 129 7.30 10.77 -9.20
N PRO A 130 7.12 9.51 -8.78
CA PRO A 130 7.94 8.40 -9.27
C PRO A 130 7.52 7.93 -10.67
N LEU A 131 6.38 8.42 -11.17
CA LEU A 131 5.83 8.01 -12.45
C LEU A 131 6.65 8.57 -13.62
N ALA A 132 6.67 7.83 -14.73
CA ALA A 132 7.41 8.23 -15.91
C ALA A 132 6.85 9.53 -16.51
N GLY A 133 7.71 10.54 -16.71
CA GLY A 133 7.37 11.78 -17.38
C GLY A 133 6.77 12.89 -16.49
N THR A 134 6.59 12.63 -15.19
CA THR A 134 6.06 13.61 -14.22
C THR A 134 7.18 14.09 -13.30
N GLY A 135 7.69 15.30 -13.56
CA GLY A 135 8.68 15.97 -12.71
C GLY A 135 8.07 16.92 -11.66
N GLU A 136 6.74 16.96 -11.59
CA GLU A 136 6.03 17.93 -10.75
C GLU A 136 6.18 17.58 -9.26
N PRO A 137 6.36 18.60 -8.41
CA PRO A 137 6.40 18.41 -6.96
C PRO A 137 5.04 17.93 -6.46
N LEU A 138 5.06 16.90 -5.62
CA LEU A 138 3.88 16.32 -5.00
C LEU A 138 3.44 17.15 -3.79
N PRO A 139 2.13 17.20 -3.50
CA PRO A 139 1.63 17.81 -2.28
C PRO A 139 2.11 17.04 -1.05
N ALA A 140 2.65 17.76 -0.07
CA ALA A 140 2.99 17.26 1.26
C ALA A 140 2.17 18.05 2.29
N PRO A 141 0.93 17.61 2.59
CA PRO A 141 0.07 18.33 3.52
C PRO A 141 0.72 18.40 4.90
N LEU A 142 0.66 19.57 5.54
CA LEU A 142 1.33 19.86 6.81
C LEU A 142 0.63 19.23 8.04
N ARG A 143 0.15 18.00 7.93
CA ARG A 143 -0.59 17.32 9.00
C ARG A 143 -0.13 15.87 9.13
N HIS A 144 -0.31 15.30 10.32
CA HIS A 144 -0.02 13.89 10.66
C HIS A 144 1.47 13.53 10.84
N GLU A 145 2.27 14.50 11.29
CA GLU A 145 3.68 14.29 11.72
C GLU A 145 3.82 13.17 12.75
N GLU A 146 2.83 13.00 13.63
CA GLU A 146 2.76 11.91 14.60
C GLU A 146 2.75 10.52 13.95
N LYS A 147 2.10 10.35 12.79
CA LYS A 147 2.02 9.07 12.06
C LYS A 147 3.29 8.75 11.29
N LEU A 148 4.02 9.79 10.90
CA LEU A 148 5.28 9.63 10.18
C LEU A 148 6.33 8.95 11.06
N ASN A 149 6.29 9.13 12.39
CA ASN A 149 7.23 8.49 13.34
C ASN A 149 8.71 8.65 12.91
N GLY A 150 9.05 9.81 12.35
CA GLY A 150 10.39 10.11 11.82
C GLY A 150 10.72 9.50 10.45
N ALA A 151 9.76 8.86 9.77
CA ALA A 151 9.89 8.37 8.40
C ALA A 151 9.64 9.49 7.37
N ASP A 152 10.05 9.25 6.12
CA ASP A 152 9.86 10.16 4.99
C ASP A 152 8.44 10.07 4.43
N GLN A 153 7.79 8.91 4.62
CA GLN A 153 6.45 8.60 4.16
C GLN A 153 5.70 7.82 5.24
N TYR A 154 4.40 8.09 5.38
CA TYR A 154 3.48 7.20 6.06
C TYR A 154 2.51 6.62 5.04
N CYS A 155 2.29 5.32 5.09
CA CYS A 155 1.43 4.57 4.19
C CYS A 155 0.40 3.78 5.00
N LEU A 156 -0.88 4.00 4.72
CA LEU A 156 -1.98 3.21 5.24
C LEU A 156 -2.45 2.27 4.13
N VAL A 157 -2.49 0.97 4.41
CA VAL A 157 -3.05 -0.05 3.53
C VAL A 157 -4.24 -0.68 4.21
N GLN A 158 -5.43 -0.46 3.65
CA GLN A 158 -6.66 -1.06 4.15
C GLN A 158 -7.11 -2.16 3.21
N ILE A 159 -7.35 -3.34 3.74
CA ILE A 159 -7.60 -4.57 2.98
C ILE A 159 -8.97 -5.10 3.39
N TRP A 160 -9.85 -5.35 2.42
CA TRP A 160 -11.14 -5.98 2.66
C TRP A 160 -11.50 -6.95 1.55
N ARG A 161 -12.28 -7.96 1.90
CA ARG A 161 -12.69 -9.00 0.95
C ARG A 161 -13.71 -8.42 -0.03
N VAL A 162 -13.55 -8.74 -1.31
CA VAL A 162 -14.60 -8.49 -2.32
C VAL A 162 -15.57 -9.67 -2.25
N ALA A 163 -16.84 -9.40 -1.98
CA ALA A 163 -17.85 -10.46 -2.02
C ALA A 163 -17.93 -10.99 -3.46
N ALA A 164 -17.96 -12.31 -3.62
CA ALA A 164 -18.28 -12.91 -4.91
C ALA A 164 -19.76 -12.60 -5.22
N GLY A 165 -20.02 -11.46 -5.90
CA GLY A 165 -21.37 -11.08 -6.32
C GLY A 165 -21.75 -9.60 -6.29
N GLU A 166 -20.82 -8.64 -6.24
CA GLU A 166 -21.15 -7.26 -6.63
C GLU A 166 -20.75 -7.08 -8.10
N ASP A 167 -21.68 -7.46 -8.96
CA ASP A 167 -21.73 -7.02 -10.35
C ASP A 167 -21.65 -5.49 -10.41
N ILE A 168 -20.92 -5.05 -11.42
CA ILE A 168 -20.76 -3.70 -11.91
C ILE A 168 -22.14 -3.03 -12.06
N GLU A 169 -22.45 -2.02 -11.23
CA GLU A 169 -23.42 -0.98 -11.61
C GLU A 169 -22.64 0.16 -12.28
N GLU A 170 -22.45 0.03 -13.59
CA GLU A 170 -22.26 1.16 -14.49
C GLU A 170 -23.62 1.87 -14.63
N GLU A 171 -23.71 3.13 -14.19
CA GLU A 171 -24.72 4.11 -14.65
C GLU A 171 -24.04 5.23 -15.45
#